data_AF-A0A7Y8LMW0-F1
#
_entry.id   AF-A0A7Y8LMW0-F1
#
_cell.length_a   1.000
_cell.length_b   1.000
_cell.length_c   1.000
_cell.angle_alpha   90.00
_cell.angle_beta   90.00
_cell.angle_gamma   90.00
#
_symmetry.space_group_name_H-M   'P 1'
#
loop_
_entity.id
_entity.type
_entity.pdbx_description
1 polymer ?
#
loop_
_entity_poly.entity_id
_entity_poly.type
_entity_poly.pdbx_seq_one_letter_code
_entity_poly.pdbx_strand_id
1 'polypeptide(L)' 'MESNAFLMELTNDQIIIRNTIREFADGVIKPVIKVYDESQDFPKEIMNQLGDLGFLGILVSEEYGGAGLGYV' A
#
# COMPACT_ATOMS: atom_id res chain seq x y z
N MET A 1 6.33 26.83 -24.97
CA MET A 1 6.08 26.63 -23.54
C MET A 1 5.96 25.13 -23.36
N GLU A 2 7.10 24.46 -23.26
CA GLU A 2 7.14 23.01 -23.09
C GLU A 2 6.69 22.71 -21.66
N SER A 3 5.53 22.08 -21.55
CA SER A 3 5.00 21.62 -20.27
C SER A 3 5.98 20.62 -19.68
N ASN A 4 6.37 20.84 -18.43
CA ASN A 4 7.21 19.97 -17.62
C ASN A 4 6.43 18.69 -17.19
N ALA A 5 5.82 17.99 -18.16
CA ALA A 5 4.93 16.86 -17.97
C ALA A 5 5.65 15.54 -17.65
N PHE A 6 6.99 15.53 -17.67
CA PHE A 6 7.78 14.31 -17.55
C PHE A 6 7.93 13.79 -16.10
N LEU A 7 7.45 14.54 -15.09
CA LEU A 7 7.67 14.22 -13.66
C LEU A 7 6.40 13.86 -12.86
N MET A 8 5.20 13.76 -13.45
CA MET A 8 3.96 13.62 -12.67
C MET A 8 3.02 12.45 -13.05
N GLU A 9 3.30 11.66 -14.08
CA GLU A 9 2.45 10.52 -14.42
C GLU A 9 2.96 9.23 -13.76
N LEU A 10 2.09 8.59 -12.97
CA LEU A 10 2.36 7.27 -12.42
C LEU A 10 2.41 6.25 -13.55
N THR A 11 3.36 5.31 -13.46
CA THR A 11 3.38 4.12 -14.32
C THR A 11 2.13 3.27 -14.10
N ASN A 12 1.81 2.41 -15.07
CA ASN A 12 0.68 1.49 -14.95
C ASN A 12 0.77 0.61 -13.68
N ASP A 13 1.96 0.12 -13.36
CA ASP A 13 2.18 -0.69 -12.15
C ASP A 13 1.91 0.12 -10.88
N GLN A 14 2.37 1.36 -10.82
CA GLN A 14 2.09 2.26 -9.70
C GLN A 14 0.59 2.59 -9.58
N ILE A 15 -0.12 2.74 -10.70
CA ILE A 15 -1.57 2.94 -10.71
C ILE A 15 -2.28 1.71 -10.14
N ILE A 16 -1.87 0.50 -10.55
CA ILE A 16 -2.42 -0.76 -10.05
C ILE A 16 -2.19 -0.87 -8.54
N ILE A 17 -0.95 -0.69 -8.08
CA ILE A 17 -0.58 -0.74 -6.64
C ILE A 17 -1.43 0.24 -5.83
N ARG A 18 -1.55 1.48 -6.30
CA ARG A 18 -2.35 2.53 -5.66
C ARG A 18 -3.83 2.14 -5.55
N ASN A 19 -4.39 1.56 -6.61
CA ASN A 19 -5.79 1.16 -6.62
C ASN A 19 -6.02 -0.04 -5.68
N THR A 20 -5.14 -1.04 -5.70
CA THR A 20 -5.20 -2.20 -4.81
C THR A 20 -5.16 -1.80 -3.33
N ILE A 21 -4.22 -0.96 -2.91
CA ILE A 21 -4.15 -0.53 -1.49
C ILE A 21 -5.36 0.32 -1.10
N ARG A 22 -5.92 1.10 -2.03
CA ARG A 22 -7.11 1.92 -1.78
C ARG A 22 -8.34 1.04 -1.55
N GLU A 23 -8.56 0.05 -2.41
CA GLU A 23 -9.66 -0.89 -2.26
C GLU A 23 -9.57 -1.67 -0.94
N PHE A 24 -8.36 -2.13 -0.57
CA PHE A 24 -8.13 -2.76 0.73
C PHE A 24 -8.42 -1.81 1.90
N ALA A 25 -7.93 -0.57 1.84
CA ALA A 25 -8.15 0.40 2.92
C ALA A 25 -9.64 0.74 3.08
N ASP A 26 -10.37 0.98 2.00
CA ASP A 26 -11.80 1.29 2.04
C ASP A 26 -12.65 0.10 2.48
N GLY A 27 -12.29 -1.13 2.06
CA GLY A 27 -13.06 -2.34 2.35
C GLY A 27 -12.75 -2.99 3.71
N VAL A 28 -11.50 -2.91 4.18
CA VAL A 28 -11.02 -3.65 5.35
C VAL A 28 -10.69 -2.74 6.53
N ILE A 29 -9.98 -1.63 6.30
CA ILE A 29 -9.49 -0.76 7.38
C ILE A 29 -10.57 0.23 7.83
N LYS A 30 -11.17 0.94 6.89
CA LYS A 30 -12.13 2.02 7.15
C LYS A 30 -13.33 1.61 8.02
N PRO A 31 -13.91 0.41 7.89
CA PRO A 31 -15.04 0.02 8.74
C PRO A 31 -14.68 -0.19 10.22
N VAL A 32 -13.41 -0.51 10.52
CA VAL A 32 -12.97 -0.94 11.86
C VAL A 32 -12.05 0.05 12.56
N ILE A 33 -11.59 1.09 11.87
CA ILE A 33 -10.56 2.02 12.37
C ILE A 33 -10.93 2.66 13.71
N LYS A 34 -12.21 3.03 13.91
CA LYS A 34 -12.67 3.64 15.16
C LYS A 34 -12.57 2.68 16.36
N VAL A 35 -12.82 1.39 16.13
CA VAL A 35 -12.71 0.37 17.19
C VAL A 35 -11.25 0.22 17.63
N TYR A 36 -10.33 0.16 16.67
CA TYR A 36 -8.90 0.07 16.97
C TYR A 36 -8.34 1.36 17.61
N ASP A 37 -8.84 2.53 17.21
CA ASP A 37 -8.50 3.80 17.85
C ASP A 37 -8.96 3.84 19.32
N GLU A 38 -10.22 3.48 19.61
CA GLU A 38 -10.75 3.50 20.97
C GLU A 38 -10.12 2.44 21.89
N SER A 39 -9.87 1.23 21.36
CA SER A 39 -9.29 0.12 22.12
C SER A 39 -7.78 0.23 22.33
N GLN A 40 -7.09 0.99 21.47
CA GLN A 40 -5.62 1.04 21.42
C GLN A 40 -4.97 -0.33 21.13
N ASP A 41 -5.72 -1.25 20.54
CA ASP A 41 -5.23 -2.58 20.18
C ASP A 41 -4.45 -2.54 18.86
N PHE A 42 -3.42 -3.38 18.76
CA PHE A 42 -2.67 -3.56 17.53
C PHE A 42 -3.45 -4.43 16.53
N PRO A 43 -3.73 -3.97 15.29
CA PRO A 43 -4.57 -4.68 14.33
C PRO A 43 -3.80 -5.79 13.61
N LYS A 44 -3.44 -6.87 14.33
CA LYS A 44 -2.57 -7.95 13.83
C LYS A 44 -3.11 -8.60 12.56
N GLU A 45 -4.41 -8.84 12.47
CA GLU A 45 -5.07 -9.47 11.33
C GLU A 45 -4.99 -8.60 10.07
N ILE A 46 -5.09 -7.27 10.22
CA ILE A 46 -4.93 -6.33 9.10
C ILE A 46 -3.47 -6.31 8.64
N MET A 47 -2.53 -6.32 9.59
CA MET A 47 -1.10 -6.34 9.28
C MET A 47 -0.69 -7.62 8.55
N ASN A 48 -1.22 -8.78 8.96
CA ASN A 48 -0.99 -10.04 8.25
C ASN A 48 -1.51 -9.95 6.80
N GLN A 49 -2.73 -9.45 6.60
CA GLN A 49 -3.29 -9.27 5.25
C GLN A 49 -2.45 -8.30 4.39
N LEU A 50 -1.95 -7.21 4.96
CA LEU A 50 -1.03 -6.30 4.27
C LEU A 50 0.29 -6.99 3.89
N GLY A 51 0.77 -7.92 4.74
CA GLY A 51 1.93 -8.76 4.46
C GLY A 51 1.68 -9.70 3.29
N ASP A 52 0.54 -10.40 3.28
CA ASP A 52 0.12 -11.32 2.21
C ASP A 52 -0.04 -10.59 0.87
N LEU A 53 -0.45 -9.32 0.91
CA LEU A 53 -0.54 -8.44 -0.27
C LEU A 53 0.81 -7.83 -0.69
N GLY A 54 1.90 -8.08 0.05
CA GLY A 54 3.24 -7.59 -0.26
C GLY A 54 3.53 -6.14 0.13
N PHE A 55 2.57 -5.44 0.78
CA PHE A 55 2.71 -4.02 1.13
C PHE A 55 3.72 -3.77 2.26
N LEU A 56 3.98 -4.77 3.11
CA LEU A 56 4.95 -4.63 4.21
C LEU A 56 6.41 -4.82 3.76
N GLY A 57 6.64 -5.35 2.56
CA GLY A 57 7.97 -5.60 1.97
C GLY A 57 8.21 -4.80 0.70
N ILE A 58 7.52 -3.68 0.50
CA ILE A 58 7.44 -3.03 -0.82
C ILE A 58 8.81 -2.60 -1.39
N LEU A 59 9.74 -2.21 -0.53
CA LEU A 59 11.10 -1.77 -0.89
C LEU A 59 12.15 -2.88 -0.76
N VAL A 60 11.78 -4.04 -0.23
CA VAL A 60 12.70 -5.16 -0.01
C VAL A 60 12.85 -5.91 -1.33
N SER A 61 14.05 -6.37 -1.67
CA SER A 61 14.28 -7.11 -2.91
C SER A 61 13.56 -8.46 -2.92
N GLU A 62 13.23 -8.93 -4.12
CA GLU A 62 12.55 -10.22 -4.32
C GLU A 62 13.34 -11.42 -3.78
N GLU A 63 14.67 -11.36 -3.76
CA GLU A 63 15.53 -12.43 -3.19
C GLU A 63 15.28 -12.66 -1.68
N TYR A 64 14.74 -11.67 -0.97
CA TYR A 64 14.33 -11.78 0.43
C TYR A 64 12.81 -11.87 0.60
N GLY A 65 12.06 -12.05 -0.48
CA GLY A 65 10.60 -12.13 -0.48
C GLY A 65 9.88 -10.78 -0.44
N GLY A 66 10.56 -9.68 -0.78
CA GLY A 66 9.94 -8.36 -0.95
C GLY A 66 9.45 -8.08 -2.37
N ALA A 67 8.88 -6.91 -2.60
CA ALA A 67 8.31 -6.53 -3.90
C ALA A 67 9.31 -5.87 -4.87
N GLY A 68 10.51 -5.51 -4.41
CA GLY A 68 11.58 -4.92 -5.23
C GLY A 68 11.26 -3.55 -5.83
N LEU A 69 10.30 -2.81 -5.27
CA LEU A 69 9.85 -1.53 -5.82
C LEU A 69 10.64 -0.34 -5.26
N GLY A 70 10.59 0.78 -5.98
CA GLY A 70 11.25 2.03 -5.62
C GLY A 70 10.29 3.11 -5.13
N TYR A 71 10.85 4.25 -4.73
CA TYR A 71 10.10 5.48 -4.48
C TYR A 71 9.70 6.17 -5.80
N VAL A 72 8.66 7.00 -5.74
CA VAL A 72 8.20 7.88 -6.84
C VAL A 72 8.89 9.22 -6.72
#